data_AF-A0A4Q3J9W8-F1
#
_entry.id   AF-A0A4Q3J9W8-F1
#
_cell.length_a   1.000
_cell.length_b   1.000
_cell.length_c   1.000
_cell.angle_alpha   90.00
_cell.angle_beta   90.00
_cell.angle_gamma   90.00
#
_symmetry.space_group_name_H-M   'P 1'
#
loop_
_entity.id
_entity.type
_entity.pdbx_description
1 polymer ?
#
loop_
_entity_poly.entity_id
_entity_poly.type
_entity_poly.pdbx_seq_one_letter_code
_entity_poly.pdbx_strand_id
1 'polypeptide(L)' 'MREKLIEVLAEPGTGATLRLEATRGTGDRIDEGRLVSEQTGKAYPIVRGIP' A
#
# COMPACT_ATOMS: atom_id res chain seq x y z
N MET A 1 -9.08 0.11 -0.14
CA MET A 1 -8.35 -0.27 1.07
C MET A 1 -8.52 0.85 2.09
N ARG A 2 -8.64 0.56 3.38
CA ARG A 2 -8.56 1.63 4.39
C ARG A 2 -7.11 1.99 4.67
N GLU A 3 -6.79 3.27 4.73
CA GLU A 3 -5.42 3.76 4.95
C GLU A 3 -4.79 3.20 6.22
N LYS A 4 -5.56 3.11 7.32
CA LYS A 4 -5.13 2.52 8.59
C LYS A 4 -4.62 1.06 8.51
N LEU A 5 -4.96 0.32 7.45
CA LEU A 5 -4.47 -1.04 7.28
C LEU A 5 -2.97 -1.07 6.93
N ILE A 6 -2.41 0.02 6.42
CA ILE A 6 -0.98 0.11 6.06
C ILE A 6 -0.09 -0.14 7.27
N GLU A 7 -0.52 0.27 8.47
CA GLU A 7 0.22 0.09 9.72
C GLU A 7 0.50 -1.38 10.08
N VAL A 8 -0.28 -2.31 9.52
CA VAL A 8 -0.14 -3.76 9.76
C VAL A 8 0.30 -4.55 8.51
N LEU A 9 0.49 -3.88 7.37
CA LEU A 9 0.94 -4.52 6.13
C LEU A 9 2.46 -4.47 6.03
N ALA A 10 3.02 -5.54 5.47
CA ALA A 10 4.45 -5.68 5.23
C ALA A 10 4.72 -6.42 3.91
N GLU A 11 5.92 -6.28 3.36
CA GLU A 11 6.33 -7.01 2.16
C GLU A 11 6.24 -8.54 2.42
N PRO A 12 5.54 -9.32 1.56
CA PRO A 12 5.26 -10.74 1.79
C PRO A 12 6.47 -11.68 1.80
N GLY A 13 7.68 -11.19 1.45
CA GLY A 13 8.90 -11.98 1.50
C GLY A 13 9.90 -11.56 2.58
N THR A 14 9.93 -10.28 2.93
CA THR A 14 10.96 -9.70 3.82
C THR A 14 10.39 -9.20 5.14
N GLY A 15 9.07 -9.00 5.23
CA GLY A 15 8.45 -8.31 6.36
C GLY A 15 8.77 -6.82 6.41
N ALA A 16 9.35 -6.24 5.35
CA ALA A 16 9.70 -4.83 5.30
C ALA A 16 8.46 -3.92 5.30
N THR A 17 8.62 -2.74 5.88
CA THR A 17 7.61 -1.67 5.84
C THR A 17 7.25 -1.31 4.40
N LEU A 18 5.96 -1.07 4.17
CA LEU A 18 5.44 -0.59 2.91
C LEU A 18 5.05 0.88 3.02
N ARG A 19 5.54 1.70 2.10
CA ARG A 19 5.10 3.11 1.95
C ARG A 19 4.05 3.22 0.87
N LEU A 20 3.07 4.09 1.08
CA LEU A 20 2.01 4.35 0.13
C LEU A 20 2.43 5.43 -0.87
N GLU A 21 2.15 5.23 -2.16
CA GLU A 21 2.39 6.22 -3.20
C GLU A 21 1.23 6.37 -4.20
N ALA A 22 1.14 7.55 -4.81
CA ALA A 22 0.30 7.86 -5.97
C ALA A 22 -1.17 7.48 -5.78
N THR A 23 -1.75 7.83 -4.62
CA THR A 23 -3.09 7.38 -4.26
C THR A 23 -4.21 8.26 -4.77
N ARG A 24 -5.32 7.62 -5.11
CA ARG A 24 -6.63 8.24 -5.33
C ARG A 24 -7.66 7.60 -4.41
N GLY A 25 -8.49 8.41 -3.79
CA GLY A 25 -9.45 7.96 -2.80
C GLY A 25 -10.23 9.11 -2.16
N THR A 26 -11.13 8.77 -1.26
CA THR A 26 -11.93 9.75 -0.49
C THR A 26 -11.93 9.39 0.98
N GLY A 27 -11.64 10.38 1.84
CA GLY A 27 -11.51 10.16 3.28
C GLY A 27 -10.44 9.12 3.60
N ASP A 28 -10.81 8.10 4.37
CA ASP A 28 -9.90 7.01 4.79
C ASP A 28 -9.81 5.86 3.77
N ARG A 29 -10.49 5.98 2.63
CA ARG A 29 -10.58 4.95 1.60
C ARG A 29 -9.64 5.29 0.43
N ILE A 30 -8.75 4.34 0.13
CA ILE A 30 -7.87 4.33 -1.04
C ILE A 30 -8.48 3.41 -2.11
N ASP A 31 -8.72 3.93 -3.30
CA ASP A 31 -9.28 3.21 -4.46
C ASP A 31 -8.21 2.82 -5.47
N GLU A 32 -7.20 3.67 -5.66
CA GLU A 32 -6.08 3.44 -6.57
C GLU A 32 -4.78 3.89 -5.89
N GLY A 33 -3.65 3.28 -6.25
CA GLY A 33 -2.33 3.65 -5.73
C GLY A 33 -1.33 2.52 -5.83
N ARG A 34 -0.24 2.60 -5.06
CA ARG A 34 0.73 1.51 -4.91
C ARG A 34 1.34 1.48 -3.52
N LEU A 35 1.59 0.28 -3.00
CA LEU A 35 2.43 0.05 -1.83
C LEU A 35 3.85 -0.26 -2.33
N VAL A 36 4.85 0.42 -1.80
CA VAL A 36 6.25 0.24 -2.20
C VAL A 36 7.07 -0.21 -1.00
N SER A 37 7.82 -1.30 -1.14
CA SER A 37 8.75 -1.75 -0.10
C SER A 37 9.87 -0.74 0.08
N GLU A 38 10.10 -0.31 1.32
CA GLU A 38 11.21 0.60 1.66
C GLU A 38 12.57 -0.09 1.55
N GLN A 39 12.62 -1.42 1.65
CA GLN A 39 13.85 -2.19 1.58
C GLN A 39 14.18 -2.62 0.14
N THR A 40 13.21 -3.16 -0.60
CA THR A 40 13.45 -3.78 -1.91
C THR A 40 13.02 -2.92 -3.08
N GLY A 41 12.24 -1.85 -2.83
CA GLY A 41 11.66 -1.01 -3.88
C GLY A 41 10.55 -1.68 -4.69
N LYS A 42 10.16 -2.94 -4.38
CA LYS A 42 9.05 -3.62 -5.05
C LYS A 42 7.76 -2.86 -4.85
N ALA A 43 6.97 -2.74 -5.92
CA ALA A 43 5.70 -2.05 -5.92
C ALA A 43 4.52 -3.03 -6.09
N TYR A 44 3.48 -2.85 -5.29
CA TYR A 44 2.24 -3.63 -5.27
C TYR A 44 1.07 -2.69 -5.60
N PRO A 45 0.35 -2.90 -6.71
CA PRO A 45 -0.67 -1.98 -7.18
C PRO A 45 -1.97 -2.10 -6.38
N ILE A 46 -2.53 -0.97 -5.97
CA ILE A 46 -3.88 -0.92 -5.42
C ILE A 46 -4.85 -0.66 -6.58
N VAL A 47 -5.74 -1.63 -6.86
CA VAL A 47 -6.75 -1.54 -7.92
C VAL A 47 -8.13 -1.76 -7.32
N ARG A 48 -9.03 -0.78 -7.47
CA ARG A 48 -10.38 -0.79 -6.87
C ARG A 48 -10.33 -1.03 -5.35
N GLY A 49 -9.30 -0.51 -4.71
CA GLY A 49 -9.05 -0.62 -3.28
C GLY A 49 -8.52 -1.97 -2.81
N ILE A 50 -8.02 -2.81 -3.71
CA ILE A 50 -7.39 -4.11 -3.41
C ILE A 50 -5.89 -3.99 -3.72
N PRO A 51 -5.00 -4.08 -2.70
CA PRO A 51 -3.54 -4.06 -2.87
C PRO A 51 -2.95 -5.29 -3.55
#